data_AF-A0A349U3L8-F1
#
_entry.id   AF-A0A349U3L8-F1
#
_cell.length_a   1.000
_cell.length_b   1.000
_cell.length_c   1.000
_cell.angle_alpha   90.00
_cell.angle_beta   90.00
_cell.angle_gamma   90.00
#
_symmetry.space_group_name_H-M   'P 1'
#
loop_
_entity.id
_entity.type
_entity.pdbx_description
1 polymer ?
#
loop_
_entity_poly.entity_id
_entity_poly.type
_entity_poly.pdbx_seq_one_letter_code
_entity_poly.pdbx_strand_id
1 'polypeptide(L)'
;MQSKQSKQYILKIILWSAVLIGMAGIFFLSAQTASESDTFSGKTIRIVVGVLMPQFEELSKAQQAKIVTAWQHTARKTAHALLYLVLGLLCMTALLQHSLDMKMRTAIALCISAGYAVTDEIHQLFVPGRGPQFSDVCIDACGALTGILLVVSVHRLLSNRTGNRSV
;
A
#
# COMPACT_ATOMS: atom_id res chain seq x y z
N MET A 1 36.86 5.40 2.13
CA MET A 1 36.03 4.92 1.00
C MET A 1 35.22 3.68 1.35
N GLN A 2 35.83 2.64 1.96
CA GLN A 2 35.15 1.42 2.41
C GLN A 2 33.95 1.67 3.36
N SER A 3 34.09 2.54 4.36
CA SER A 3 33.01 2.82 5.32
C SER A 3 31.74 3.42 4.71
N LYS A 4 31.86 4.21 3.62
CA LYS A 4 30.73 4.82 2.91
C LYS A 4 29.98 3.78 2.08
N GLN A 5 30.71 2.85 1.45
CA GLN A 5 30.10 1.74 0.72
C GLN A 5 29.38 0.77 1.66
N SER A 6 29.98 0.38 2.78
CA SER A 6 29.33 -0.50 3.77
C SER A 6 28.00 0.08 4.27
N LYS A 7 27.94 1.39 4.54
CA LYS A 7 26.69 2.08 4.92
C LYS A 7 25.63 2.02 3.82
N GLN A 8 26.01 2.17 2.55
CA GLN A 8 25.09 2.06 1.42
C GLN A 8 24.54 0.64 1.26
N TYR A 9 25.36 -0.40 1.45
CA TYR A 9 24.90 -1.78 1.42
C TYR A 9 23.91 -2.09 2.54
N ILE A 10 24.20 -1.66 3.77
CA ILE A 10 23.30 -1.85 4.91
C ILE A 10 21.95 -1.16 4.65
N LEU A 11 21.97 0.08 4.15
CA LEU A 11 20.74 0.80 3.82
C LEU A 11 19.91 0.07 2.76
N LYS A 12 20.54 -0.47 1.70
CA LYS A 12 19.84 -1.27 0.70
C LYS A 12 19.17 -2.50 1.32
N ILE A 13 19.89 -3.22 2.18
CA ILE A 13 19.34 -4.39 2.89
C ILE A 13 18.13 -3.98 3.72
N ILE A 14 18.24 -2.92 4.52
CA ILE A 14 17.12 -2.44 5.35
C ILE A 14 15.90 -2.09 4.50
N LEU A 15 16.08 -1.36 3.40
CA LEU A 15 14.97 -0.94 2.54
C LEU A 15 14.30 -2.10 1.83
N TRP A 16 15.07 -3.06 1.31
CA TRP A 16 14.50 -4.26 0.69
C TRP A 16 13.85 -5.19 1.72
N SER A 17 14.40 -5.31 2.93
CA SER A 17 13.72 -6.00 4.03
C SER A 17 12.39 -5.32 4.37
N ALA A 18 12.32 -3.99 4.38
CA ALA A 18 11.06 -3.28 4.59
C ALA A 18 10.05 -3.55 3.47
N VAL A 19 10.48 -3.61 2.20
CA VAL A 19 9.63 -4.04 1.07
C VAL A 19 9.07 -5.43 1.33
N LEU A 20 9.92 -6.40 1.69
CA LEU A 20 9.50 -7.78 1.95
C LEU A 20 8.53 -7.88 3.14
N ILE A 21 8.75 -7.12 4.20
CA ILE A 21 7.83 -7.04 5.35
C ILE A 21 6.48 -6.45 4.91
N GLY A 22 6.48 -5.40 4.08
CA GLY A 22 5.26 -4.83 3.51
C GLY A 22 4.48 -5.83 2.68
N MET A 23 5.18 -6.58 1.80
CA MET A 23 4.58 -7.67 1.02
C MET A 23 4.02 -8.76 1.94
N ALA A 24 4.76 -9.20 2.94
CA ALA A 24 4.27 -10.19 3.91
C ALA A 24 3.02 -9.70 4.67
N GLY A 25 2.94 -8.41 4.99
CA GLY A 25 1.76 -7.79 5.59
C GLY A 25 0.54 -7.81 4.67
N ILE A 26 0.71 -7.48 3.38
CA ILE A 26 -0.34 -7.59 2.37
C ILE A 26 -0.82 -9.04 2.27
N PHE A 27 0.11 -9.98 2.09
CA PHE A 27 -0.20 -11.41 2.00
C PHE A 27 -0.98 -11.91 3.23
N PHE A 28 -0.58 -11.51 4.43
CA PHE A 28 -1.27 -11.90 5.67
C PHE A 28 -2.72 -11.40 5.70
N LEU A 29 -2.98 -10.20 5.21
CA LEU A 29 -4.33 -9.64 5.12
C LEU A 29 -5.15 -10.32 4.01
N SER A 30 -4.52 -10.65 2.89
CA SER A 30 -5.15 -11.33 1.76
C SER A 30 -5.45 -12.80 2.02
N ALA A 31 -4.67 -13.45 2.88
CA ALA A 31 -4.89 -14.84 3.32
C ALA A 31 -6.11 -14.99 4.23
N GLN A 32 -6.68 -13.89 4.75
CA GLN A 32 -7.87 -13.93 5.58
C GLN A 32 -9.11 -14.28 4.75
N THR A 33 -9.92 -15.20 5.28
CA THR A 33 -11.24 -15.52 4.72
C THR A 33 -12.13 -14.28 4.62
N ALA A 34 -13.17 -14.33 3.79
CA ALA A 34 -14.10 -13.21 3.68
C ALA A 34 -14.72 -12.83 5.04
N SER A 35 -15.08 -13.81 5.87
CA SER A 35 -15.63 -13.59 7.21
C SER A 35 -14.66 -12.91 8.17
N GLU A 36 -13.38 -13.31 8.17
CA GLU A 36 -12.36 -12.70 9.03
C GLU A 36 -12.09 -11.25 8.59
N SER A 37 -11.97 -11.04 7.28
CA SER A 37 -11.73 -9.71 6.72
C SER A 37 -12.91 -8.77 6.92
N ASP A 38 -14.14 -9.24 6.81
CA ASP A 38 -15.36 -8.48 7.11
C ASP A 38 -15.44 -8.11 8.60
N THR A 39 -14.96 -8.99 9.50
CA THR A 39 -14.87 -8.69 10.92
C THR A 39 -13.84 -7.60 11.20
N PHE A 40 -12.67 -7.68 10.57
CA PHE A 40 -11.59 -6.71 10.74
C PHE A 40 -12.01 -5.33 10.20
N SER A 41 -12.47 -5.25 8.96
CA SER A 41 -12.95 -4.02 8.33
C SER A 41 -14.19 -3.45 9.03
N GLY A 42 -15.10 -4.30 9.53
CA GLY A 42 -16.26 -3.87 10.30
C GLY A 42 -15.90 -3.14 11.60
N LYS A 43 -14.82 -3.55 12.29
CA LYS A 43 -14.30 -2.80 13.46
C LYS A 43 -13.80 -1.42 13.06
N THR A 44 -13.00 -1.36 12.00
CA THR A 44 -12.45 -0.10 11.47
C THR A 44 -13.56 0.85 11.04
N ILE A 45 -14.58 0.35 10.33
CA ILE A 45 -15.72 1.16 9.88
C ILE A 45 -16.48 1.74 11.07
N ARG A 46 -16.74 0.96 12.12
CA ARG A 46 -17.43 1.47 13.32
C ARG A 46 -16.67 2.61 13.97
N ILE A 47 -15.34 2.52 14.06
CA ILE A 47 -14.50 3.60 14.60
C ILE A 47 -14.60 4.85 13.71
N VAL A 48 -14.38 4.68 12.40
CA VAL A 48 -14.40 5.81 11.44
C VAL A 48 -15.76 6.48 11.40
N VAL A 49 -16.84 5.72 11.27
CA VAL A 49 -18.20 6.24 11.23
C VAL A 49 -18.59 6.87 12.56
N GLY A 50 -18.20 6.30 13.71
CA GLY A 50 -18.46 6.90 15.02
C GLY A 50 -17.80 8.27 15.19
N VAL A 51 -16.60 8.46 14.64
CA VAL A 51 -15.93 9.78 14.63
C VAL A 51 -16.60 10.76 13.68
N LEU A 52 -17.02 10.32 12.49
CA LEU A 52 -17.62 11.20 11.47
C LEU A 52 -19.09 11.52 11.74
N MET A 53 -19.82 10.61 12.38
CA MET A 53 -21.25 10.69 12.68
C MET A 53 -21.47 10.25 14.13
N PRO A 54 -21.30 11.14 15.12
CA PRO A 54 -21.45 10.80 16.54
C PRO A 54 -22.80 10.16 16.90
N GLN A 55 -23.88 10.53 16.20
CA GLN A 55 -25.21 9.93 16.34
C GLN A 55 -25.30 8.45 15.92
N PHE A 56 -24.25 7.88 15.32
CA PHE A 56 -24.17 6.47 14.96
C PHE A 56 -24.33 5.55 16.18
N GLU A 57 -23.79 5.94 17.32
CA GLU A 57 -23.86 5.15 18.55
C GLU A 57 -25.27 5.06 19.13
N GLU A 58 -26.12 6.06 18.83
CA GLU A 58 -27.51 6.12 19.27
C GLU A 58 -28.46 5.27 18.40
N LEU A 59 -28.00 4.84 17.22
CA LEU A 59 -28.79 4.02 16.30
C LEU A 59 -29.01 2.60 16.84
N SER A 60 -30.11 1.97 16.42
CA SER A 60 -30.33 0.56 16.71
C SER A 60 -29.23 -0.31 16.09
N LYS A 61 -28.94 -1.48 16.71
CA LYS A 61 -27.96 -2.45 16.18
C LYS A 61 -28.22 -2.83 14.72
N ALA A 62 -29.49 -2.91 14.31
CA ALA A 62 -29.87 -3.22 12.95
C ALA A 62 -29.51 -2.10 11.96
N GLN A 63 -29.70 -0.84 12.34
CA GLN A 63 -29.31 0.32 11.52
C GLN A 63 -27.79 0.44 11.43
N GLN A 64 -27.08 0.26 12.55
CA GLN A 64 -25.62 0.25 12.55
C GLN A 64 -25.07 -0.84 11.62
N ALA A 65 -25.63 -2.05 11.68
CA ALA A 65 -25.21 -3.16 10.82
C ALA A 65 -25.39 -2.82 9.32
N LYS A 66 -26.52 -2.20 8.94
CA LYS A 66 -26.74 -1.76 7.55
C LYS A 66 -25.68 -0.76 7.08
N ILE A 67 -25.33 0.22 7.91
CA ILE A 67 -24.29 1.21 7.58
C ILE A 67 -22.94 0.53 7.44
N VAL A 68 -22.57 -0.34 8.38
CA VAL A 68 -21.30 -1.07 8.33
C VAL A 68 -21.21 -1.91 7.06
N THR A 69 -22.23 -2.71 6.75
CA THR A 69 -22.29 -3.52 5.53
C THR A 69 -22.14 -2.68 4.26
N ALA A 70 -22.78 -1.50 4.20
CA ALA A 70 -22.67 -0.60 3.05
C ALA A 70 -21.23 -0.07 2.82
N TRP A 71 -20.41 -0.02 3.87
CA TRP A 71 -19.03 0.48 3.80
C TRP A 71 -17.97 -0.63 3.68
N GLN A 72 -18.33 -1.91 3.87
CA GLN A 72 -17.37 -3.02 3.87
C GLN A 72 -16.50 -3.05 2.61
N HIS A 73 -17.14 -2.99 1.46
CA HIS A 73 -16.45 -3.07 0.17
C HIS A 73 -15.47 -1.91 -0.02
N THR A 74 -15.92 -0.69 0.23
CA THR A 74 -15.12 0.53 0.11
C THR A 74 -13.96 0.55 1.10
N ALA A 75 -14.20 0.17 2.35
CA ALA A 75 -13.17 0.14 3.39
C ALA A 75 -12.07 -0.87 3.05
N ARG A 76 -12.43 -2.08 2.59
CA ARG A 76 -11.48 -3.11 2.18
C ARG A 76 -10.63 -2.65 0.98
N LYS A 77 -11.26 -2.12 -0.07
CA LYS A 77 -10.52 -1.62 -1.25
C LYS A 77 -9.60 -0.47 -0.91
N THR A 78 -10.04 0.43 -0.04
CA THR A 78 -9.21 1.55 0.42
C THR A 78 -8.01 1.05 1.23
N ALA A 79 -8.20 0.06 2.11
CA ALA A 79 -7.12 -0.52 2.89
C ALA A 79 -6.05 -1.16 1.99
N HIS A 80 -6.45 -1.97 1.00
CA HIS A 80 -5.51 -2.55 0.03
C HIS A 80 -4.80 -1.48 -0.79
N ALA A 81 -5.52 -0.50 -1.34
CA ALA A 81 -4.92 0.61 -2.08
C ALA A 81 -3.86 1.37 -1.26
N LEU A 82 -4.12 1.59 0.04
CA LEU A 82 -3.17 2.23 0.97
C LEU A 82 -1.94 1.35 1.24
N LEU A 83 -2.11 0.04 1.37
CA LEU A 83 -0.98 -0.90 1.52
C LEU A 83 -0.11 -0.89 0.26
N TYR A 84 -0.72 -0.90 -0.92
CA TYR A 84 0.02 -0.81 -2.18
C TYR A 84 0.67 0.56 -2.38
N LEU A 85 0.07 1.65 -1.88
CA LEU A 85 0.73 2.96 -1.81
C LEU A 85 2.02 2.87 -0.98
N VAL A 86 1.97 2.25 0.20
CA VAL A 86 3.15 2.01 1.03
C VAL A 86 4.17 1.11 0.32
N LEU A 87 3.73 0.06 -0.38
CA LEU A 87 4.61 -0.79 -1.17
C LEU A 87 5.33 0.01 -2.26
N GLY A 88 4.61 0.84 -3.02
CA GLY A 88 5.16 1.71 -4.06
C GLY A 88 6.17 2.73 -3.50
N LEU A 89 5.86 3.34 -2.34
CA LEU A 89 6.79 4.20 -1.60
C LEU A 89 8.10 3.47 -1.26
N LEU A 90 7.99 2.27 -0.69
CA LEU A 90 9.15 1.47 -0.27
C LEU A 90 9.98 1.00 -1.46
N CYS A 91 9.35 0.46 -2.51
CA CYS A 91 10.02 0.02 -3.73
C CYS A 91 10.78 1.19 -4.38
N MET A 92 10.13 2.34 -4.54
CA MET A 92 10.77 3.51 -5.15
C MET A 92 11.95 4.00 -4.29
N THR A 93 11.78 4.06 -2.96
CA THR A 93 12.83 4.48 -2.02
C THR A 93 14.04 3.53 -2.06
N ALA A 94 13.80 2.22 -2.14
CA ALA A 94 14.85 1.21 -2.30
C ALA A 94 15.58 1.38 -3.64
N LEU A 95 14.84 1.64 -4.72
CA LEU A 95 15.39 1.82 -6.08
C LEU A 95 16.18 3.12 -6.24
N LEU A 96 15.91 4.16 -5.46
CA LEU A 96 16.73 5.37 -5.42
C LEU A 96 18.18 5.11 -4.98
N GLN A 97 18.46 3.99 -4.29
CA GLN A 97 19.81 3.61 -3.86
C GLN A 97 20.65 2.93 -4.96
N HIS A 98 20.06 2.67 -6.13
CA HIS A 98 20.73 1.99 -7.25
C HIS A 98 21.10 2.97 -8.36
N SER A 99 22.18 2.68 -9.09
CA SER A 99 22.67 3.48 -10.20
C SER A 99 21.84 3.28 -11.48
N LEU A 100 20.54 3.53 -11.38
CA LEU A 100 19.57 3.47 -12.48
C LEU A 100 19.03 4.88 -12.74
N ASP A 101 18.61 5.17 -13.97
CA ASP A 101 17.88 6.40 -14.24
C ASP A 101 16.48 6.40 -13.59
N MET A 102 15.87 7.59 -13.49
CA MET A 102 14.59 7.74 -12.81
C MET A 102 13.45 6.97 -13.51
N LYS A 103 13.46 6.89 -14.85
CA LYS A 103 12.41 6.21 -15.62
C LYS A 103 12.44 4.71 -15.34
N MET A 104 13.63 4.11 -15.36
CA MET A 104 13.82 2.69 -15.09
C MET A 104 13.48 2.34 -13.64
N ARG A 105 13.83 3.20 -12.66
CA ARG A 105 13.38 3.03 -11.27
C ARG A 105 11.86 3.01 -11.16
N THR A 106 11.18 3.99 -11.77
CA THR A 106 9.71 4.06 -11.77
C THR A 106 9.08 2.85 -12.45
N ALA A 107 9.61 2.41 -13.60
CA ALA A 107 9.11 1.25 -14.31
C ALA A 107 9.26 -0.04 -13.49
N ILE A 108 10.44 -0.27 -12.87
CA ILE A 108 10.69 -1.45 -12.03
C ILE A 108 9.80 -1.43 -10.80
N ALA A 109 9.68 -0.28 -10.11
CA ALA A 109 8.80 -0.15 -8.94
C ALA A 109 7.35 -0.51 -9.29
N LEU A 110 6.85 0.03 -10.39
CA LEU A 110 5.48 -0.24 -10.85
C LEU A 110 5.31 -1.72 -11.26
N CYS A 111 6.28 -2.32 -11.94
CA CYS A 111 6.23 -3.73 -12.32
C CYS A 111 6.21 -4.65 -11.09
N ILE A 112 7.04 -4.36 -10.07
CA ILE A 112 7.04 -5.13 -8.81
C ILE A 112 5.67 -5.02 -8.14
N SER A 113 5.16 -3.81 -7.94
CA SER A 113 3.90 -3.62 -7.22
C SER A 113 2.68 -4.14 -8.00
N ALA A 114 2.58 -3.87 -9.29
CA ALA A 114 1.46 -4.36 -10.12
C ALA A 114 1.53 -5.89 -10.31
N GLY A 115 2.73 -6.43 -10.53
CA GLY A 115 2.93 -7.89 -10.57
C GLY A 115 2.53 -8.54 -9.24
N TYR A 116 2.85 -7.90 -8.12
CA TYR A 116 2.44 -8.39 -6.80
C TYR A 116 0.91 -8.33 -6.60
N ALA A 117 0.24 -7.27 -7.05
CA ALA A 117 -1.23 -7.17 -7.05
C ALA A 117 -1.89 -8.30 -7.84
N VAL A 118 -1.33 -8.65 -9.01
CA VAL A 118 -1.81 -9.82 -9.76
C VAL A 118 -1.62 -11.11 -8.98
N THR A 119 -0.46 -11.31 -8.35
CA THR A 119 -0.23 -12.53 -7.54
C THR A 119 -1.12 -12.60 -6.30
N ASP A 120 -1.47 -11.45 -5.72
CA ASP A 120 -2.37 -11.37 -4.57
C ASP A 120 -3.80 -11.80 -4.94
N GLU A 121 -4.33 -11.30 -6.05
CA GLU A 121 -5.64 -11.71 -6.56
C GLU A 121 -5.67 -13.20 -6.95
N ILE A 122 -4.57 -13.71 -7.52
CA ILE A 122 -4.41 -15.14 -7.78
C ILE A 122 -4.39 -15.93 -6.47
N HIS A 123 -3.74 -15.43 -5.42
CA HIS A 123 -3.75 -16.08 -4.10
C HIS A 123 -5.16 -16.10 -3.50
N GLN A 124 -5.89 -14.98 -3.61
CA GLN A 124 -7.25 -14.86 -3.09
C GLN A 124 -8.25 -15.83 -3.76
N LEU A 125 -7.99 -16.31 -4.98
CA LEU A 125 -8.78 -17.40 -5.60
C LEU A 125 -8.82 -18.68 -4.75
N PHE A 126 -7.77 -18.92 -3.96
CA PHE A 126 -7.66 -20.10 -3.11
C PHE A 126 -8.18 -19.85 -1.69
N VAL A 127 -8.64 -18.63 -1.38
CA VAL A 127 -9.12 -18.24 -0.06
C VAL A 127 -10.65 -18.30 -0.02
N PRO A 128 -11.26 -19.05 0.93
CA PRO A 128 -12.70 -19.20 1.01
C PRO A 128 -13.47 -17.87 1.11
N GLY A 129 -14.46 -17.72 0.23
CA GLY A 129 -15.35 -16.56 0.18
C GLY A 129 -14.74 -15.30 -0.45
N ARG A 130 -13.48 -15.34 -0.91
CA ARG A 130 -12.85 -14.27 -1.69
C ARG A 130 -13.05 -14.59 -3.17
N GLY A 131 -13.29 -13.55 -3.97
CA GLY A 131 -13.41 -13.67 -5.42
C GLY A 131 -12.56 -12.59 -6.06
N PRO A 132 -11.67 -12.94 -7.00
CA PRO A 132 -10.78 -11.95 -7.57
C PRO A 132 -11.54 -10.96 -8.44
N GLN A 133 -11.08 -9.72 -8.46
CA GLN A 133 -11.62 -8.69 -9.33
C GLN A 133 -10.48 -7.99 -10.05
N PHE A 134 -10.58 -7.90 -11.37
CA PHE A 134 -9.64 -7.10 -12.15
C PHE A 134 -9.59 -5.64 -11.69
N SER A 135 -10.72 -5.12 -11.18
CA SER A 135 -10.77 -3.80 -10.56
C SER A 135 -9.84 -3.67 -9.36
N ASP A 136 -9.59 -4.74 -8.62
CA ASP A 136 -8.80 -4.73 -7.39
C ASP A 136 -7.32 -4.59 -7.73
N VAL A 137 -6.85 -5.35 -8.74
CA VAL A 137 -5.52 -5.14 -9.34
C VAL A 137 -5.33 -3.69 -9.80
N CYS A 138 -6.33 -3.11 -10.46
CA CYS A 138 -6.22 -1.73 -10.97
C CYS A 138 -6.17 -0.70 -9.84
N ILE A 139 -6.97 -0.87 -8.80
CA ILE A 139 -7.01 0.01 -7.62
C ILE A 139 -5.69 -0.07 -6.86
N ASP A 140 -5.17 -1.28 -6.65
CA ASP A 140 -3.90 -1.51 -5.97
C ASP A 140 -2.71 -0.96 -6.77
N ALA A 141 -2.70 -1.16 -8.09
CA ALA A 141 -1.71 -0.57 -8.98
C ALA A 141 -1.76 0.98 -8.96
N CYS A 142 -2.96 1.58 -8.90
CA CYS A 142 -3.12 3.02 -8.73
C CYS A 142 -2.57 3.49 -7.37
N GLY A 143 -2.82 2.73 -6.30
CA GLY A 143 -2.24 2.99 -4.97
C GLY A 143 -0.72 3.01 -5.04
N ALA A 144 -0.11 1.97 -5.59
CA ALA A 144 1.34 1.87 -5.78
C ALA A 144 1.92 3.01 -6.63
N LEU A 145 1.28 3.34 -7.75
CA LEU A 145 1.68 4.46 -8.60
C LEU A 145 1.66 5.78 -7.81
N THR A 146 0.64 6.01 -7.00
CA THR A 146 0.54 7.19 -6.14
C THR A 146 1.73 7.28 -5.17
N GLY A 147 2.09 6.17 -4.53
CA GLY A 147 3.28 6.10 -3.66
C GLY A 147 4.58 6.39 -4.42
N ILE A 148 4.75 5.80 -5.60
CA ILE A 148 5.92 6.04 -6.46
C ILE A 148 6.04 7.53 -6.83
N LEU A 149 4.94 8.14 -7.27
CA LEU A 149 4.91 9.55 -7.67
C LEU A 149 5.20 10.49 -6.49
N LEU A 150 4.76 10.14 -5.28
CA LEU A 150 5.09 10.90 -4.07
C LEU A 150 6.61 10.93 -3.85
N VAL A 151 7.29 9.78 -3.90
CA VAL A 151 8.75 9.70 -3.73
C VAL A 151 9.46 10.47 -4.85
N VAL A 152 9.02 10.32 -6.09
CA VAL A 152 9.60 11.06 -7.23
C VAL A 152 9.47 12.57 -7.03
N SER A 153 8.30 13.04 -6.59
CA SER A 153 8.02 14.46 -6.37
C SER A 153 8.89 15.03 -5.25
N VAL A 154 8.96 14.33 -4.11
CA VAL A 154 9.82 14.72 -2.98
C VAL A 154 11.29 14.74 -3.39
N HIS A 155 11.76 13.71 -4.10
CA HIS A 155 13.15 13.65 -4.58
C HIS A 155 13.50 14.82 -5.50
N ARG A 156 12.61 15.17 -6.44
CA ARG A 156 12.80 16.33 -7.33
C ARG A 156 12.86 17.65 -6.56
N LEU A 157 11.94 17.86 -5.61
CA LEU A 157 11.90 19.07 -4.79
C LEU A 157 13.18 19.23 -3.95
N LEU A 158 13.70 18.14 -3.39
CA LEU A 158 14.94 18.16 -2.62
C LEU A 158 16.18 18.40 -3.50
N SER A 159 16.23 17.78 -4.69
CA SER A 159 17.34 17.95 -5.63
C SER A 159 17.43 19.38 -6.19
N ASN A 160 16.29 20.02 -6.46
CA ASN A 160 16.26 21.40 -6.97
C ASN A 160 16.75 22.41 -5.92
N ARG A 161 16.49 22.16 -4.63
CA ARG A 161 16.97 23.02 -3.54
C ARG A 161 18.48 22.96 -3.35
N THR A 162 19.11 21.81 -3.60
CA THR A 162 20.56 21.67 -3.52
C THR A 162 21.30 22.33 -4.68
N GLY A 163 20.71 22.33 -5.89
CA GLY A 163 21.30 23.03 -7.04
C GLY A 163 21.21 24.56 -6.96
N ASN A 164 20.23 25.10 -6.24
CA ASN A 164 20.02 26.54 -6.09
C ASN A 164 20.83 27.18 -4.93
N ARG A 165 21.59 26.38 -4.16
CA ARG A 165 22.48 26.84 -3.08
C ARG A 165 23.95 26.92 -3.49
N SER A 166 24.29 26.50 -4.70
CA SER A 166 25.65 26.45 -5.23
C SER A 166 25.93 27.51 -6.32
N VAL A 167 25.13 28.58 -6.36
CA VAL A 167 25.32 29.79 -7.19
C VAL A 167 25.39 30.97 -6.24
#